data_AF-A0A378A9X7-F1
#
_entry.id   AF-A0A378A9X7-F1
#
_cell.length_a   1.000
_cell.length_b   1.000
_cell.length_c   1.000
_cell.angle_alpha   90.00
_cell.angle_beta   90.00
_cell.angle_gamma   90.00
#
_symmetry.space_group_name_H-M   'P 1'
#
loop_
_entity.id
_entity.type
_entity.pdbx_description
1 polymer ?
#
loop_
_entity_poly.entity_id
_entity_poly.type
_entity_poly.pdbx_seq_one_letter_code
_entity_poly.pdbx_strand_id
1 'polypeptide(L)'
;MKEINQPGYSYWYECTSRHFTLALTPLTVAEKFKEVMAQKSGSWIFTSATLSVNDDLHHFTARLGIDEAQTLLLPSPFDYQHQALLCVPRNLPLPNQPGAARHLAAMLKPLIEANDGRCFMLCTSHAMMRDLAEQFRATMTLPVLLQGETSKGQLLQQFVSAGNALLVATSSFWEGVDVRGDAAVAGDYR
;
A
#
# COMPACT_ATOMS: atom_id res chain seq x y z
N MET A 1 13.62 14.56 -36.71
CA MET A 1 13.45 14.75 -35.25
C MET A 1 11.95 14.70 -34.97
N LYS A 2 11.46 13.73 -34.20
CA LYS A 2 10.06 13.73 -33.74
C LYS A 2 9.85 14.98 -32.88
N GLU A 3 8.71 15.64 -33.06
CA GLU A 3 8.33 16.85 -32.35
C GLU A 3 8.38 16.61 -30.84
N ILE A 4 9.20 17.40 -30.12
CA ILE A 4 9.39 17.32 -28.66
C ILE A 4 8.25 17.98 -27.86
N ASN A 5 7.16 18.37 -28.54
CA ASN A 5 6.01 19.08 -27.97
C ASN A 5 4.69 18.33 -28.22
N GLN A 6 4.70 17.00 -28.34
CA GLN A 6 3.46 16.25 -28.50
C GLN A 6 2.66 16.31 -27.19
N PRO A 7 1.44 16.90 -27.19
CA PRO A 7 0.60 16.92 -25.99
C PRO A 7 0.22 15.49 -25.58
N GLY A 8 -0.01 15.26 -24.29
CA GLY A 8 -0.43 13.95 -23.78
C GLY A 8 0.72 13.01 -23.39
N TYR A 9 1.97 13.47 -23.44
CA TYR A 9 3.14 12.70 -23.01
C TYR A 9 4.01 13.48 -22.01
N SER A 10 4.56 12.76 -21.03
CA SER A 10 5.63 13.23 -20.16
C SER A 10 6.97 12.74 -20.70
N TYR A 11 7.90 13.67 -20.88
CA TYR A 11 9.26 13.41 -21.32
C TYR A 11 10.18 13.51 -20.11
N TRP A 12 10.92 12.44 -19.82
CA TRP A 12 11.90 12.46 -18.74
C TRP A 12 13.16 11.72 -19.16
N TYR A 13 14.24 12.02 -18.45
CA TYR A 13 15.50 11.34 -18.65
C TYR A 13 16.10 10.97 -17.30
N GLU A 14 16.87 9.90 -17.31
CA GLU A 14 17.68 9.49 -16.17
C GLU A 14 19.10 9.25 -16.65
N CYS A 15 20.06 9.82 -15.95
CA CYS A 15 21.48 9.65 -16.23
C CYS A 15 22.12 8.97 -15.03
N THR A 16 22.72 7.81 -15.26
CA THR A 16 23.59 7.15 -14.29
C THR A 16 25.03 7.23 -14.79
N SER A 17 25.99 6.80 -13.98
CA SER A 17 27.40 6.74 -14.39
C SER A 17 27.68 5.77 -15.55
N ARG A 18 26.74 4.88 -15.88
CA ARG A 18 26.93 3.82 -16.89
C ARG A 18 25.96 3.88 -18.07
N HIS A 19 24.83 4.56 -17.94
CA HIS A 19 23.83 4.67 -19.01
C HIS A 19 23.01 5.94 -18.88
N PHE A 20 22.38 6.30 -20.00
CA PHE A 20 21.40 7.36 -20.08
C PHE A 20 20.11 6.81 -20.69
N THR A 21 18.98 7.06 -20.05
CA THR A 21 17.66 6.65 -20.50
C THR A 21 16.86 7.89 -20.87
N LEU A 22 16.30 7.90 -22.08
CA LEU A 22 15.23 8.82 -22.46
C LEU A 22 13.92 8.05 -22.45
N ALA A 23 12.93 8.59 -21.75
CA ALA A 23 11.63 7.98 -21.63
C ALA A 23 10.53 8.94 -22.10
N LEU A 24 9.61 8.37 -22.85
CA LEU A 24 8.36 9.00 -23.27
C LEU A 24 7.22 8.22 -22.64
N THR A 25 6.56 8.81 -21.65
CA THR A 25 5.49 8.16 -20.90
C THR A 25 4.15 8.82 -21.24
N PRO A 26 3.16 8.08 -21.78
CA PRO A 26 1.85 8.65 -22.04
C PRO A 26 1.17 9.06 -20.73
N LEU A 27 0.52 10.22 -20.72
CA LEU A 27 -0.22 10.73 -19.57
C LEU A 27 -1.53 9.98 -19.35
N THR A 28 -2.04 9.31 -20.39
CA THR A 28 -3.24 8.47 -20.33
C THR A 28 -3.00 7.15 -21.05
N VAL A 29 -3.59 6.07 -20.54
CA VAL A 29 -3.57 4.75 -21.17
C VAL A 29 -4.86 4.46 -21.94
N ALA A 30 -5.87 5.33 -21.86
CA ALA A 30 -7.22 5.11 -22.37
C ALA A 30 -7.24 4.70 -23.86
N GLU A 31 -6.61 5.49 -24.73
CA GLU A 31 -6.61 5.22 -26.18
C GLU A 31 -5.94 3.88 -26.51
N LYS A 32 -4.76 3.63 -25.94
CA LYS A 32 -4.03 2.38 -26.17
C LYS A 32 -4.80 1.18 -25.61
N PHE A 33 -5.51 1.36 -24.51
CA PHE A 33 -6.34 0.31 -23.93
C PHE A 33 -7.57 0.01 -24.81
N LYS A 34 -8.26 1.05 -25.31
CA LYS A 34 -9.33 0.93 -26.31
C LYS A 34 -8.88 0.15 -27.54
N GLU A 35 -7.71 0.45 -28.09
CA GLU A 35 -7.13 -0.26 -29.24
C GLU A 35 -6.95 -1.76 -28.94
N VAL A 36 -6.41 -2.10 -27.77
CA VAL A 36 -6.21 -3.49 -27.34
C VAL A 36 -7.55 -4.21 -27.16
N MET A 37 -8.54 -3.56 -26.56
CA MET A 37 -9.89 -4.12 -26.43
C MET A 37 -10.54 -4.38 -27.80
N ALA A 38 -10.38 -3.44 -28.75
CA ALA A 38 -10.94 -3.57 -30.10
C ALA A 38 -10.30 -4.71 -30.90
N GLN A 39 -9.05 -5.07 -30.62
CA GLN A 39 -8.35 -6.18 -31.30
C GLN A 39 -8.85 -7.57 -30.89
N LYS A 40 -9.52 -7.70 -29.74
CA LYS A 40 -10.04 -8.99 -29.24
C LYS A 40 -11.55 -8.91 -29.07
N SER A 41 -12.27 -9.62 -29.91
CA SER A 41 -13.71 -9.80 -29.74
C SER A 41 -13.99 -10.60 -28.46
N GLY A 42 -14.88 -10.09 -27.62
CA GLY A 42 -15.31 -10.74 -26.39
C GLY A 42 -15.82 -9.77 -25.33
N SER A 43 -16.32 -10.34 -24.24
CA SER A 43 -16.69 -9.58 -23.03
C SER A 43 -15.47 -9.40 -22.13
N TRP A 44 -15.28 -8.19 -21.64
CA TRP A 44 -14.22 -7.84 -20.69
C TRP A 44 -14.85 -7.64 -19.31
N ILE A 45 -14.45 -8.46 -18.34
CA ILE A 45 -14.96 -8.39 -16.96
C ILE A 45 -13.83 -7.92 -16.05
N PHE A 46 -14.06 -6.79 -15.38
CA PHE A 46 -13.14 -6.23 -14.39
C PHE A 46 -13.75 -6.41 -13.01
N THR A 47 -13.01 -7.06 -12.11
CA THR A 47 -13.43 -7.29 -10.73
C THR A 47 -12.27 -7.03 -9.79
N SER A 48 -12.51 -6.25 -8.75
CA SER A 48 -11.59 -6.02 -7.64
C SER A 48 -12.32 -5.31 -6.50
N ALA A 49 -11.83 -5.51 -5.27
CA ALA A 49 -12.39 -4.88 -4.07
C ALA A 49 -12.12 -3.37 -3.97
N THR A 50 -11.26 -2.81 -4.84
CA THR A 50 -10.75 -1.43 -4.72
C THR A 50 -10.93 -0.60 -5.99
N LEU A 51 -11.83 -1.00 -6.91
CA LEU A 51 -12.07 -0.22 -8.14
C LEU A 51 -12.83 1.08 -7.88
N SER A 52 -13.70 1.12 -6.87
CA SER A 52 -14.56 2.25 -6.58
C SER A 52 -13.85 3.33 -5.78
N VAL A 53 -14.17 4.58 -6.09
CA VAL A 53 -13.82 5.76 -5.29
C VAL A 53 -15.11 6.49 -4.96
N ASN A 54 -15.40 6.73 -3.68
CA ASN A 54 -16.65 7.36 -3.23
C ASN A 54 -17.91 6.71 -3.83
N ASP A 55 -17.97 5.37 -3.78
CA ASP A 55 -19.06 4.57 -4.36
C ASP A 55 -19.28 4.79 -5.87
N ASP A 56 -18.24 5.22 -6.58
CA ASP A 56 -18.27 5.45 -8.02
C ASP A 56 -17.14 4.70 -8.74
N LEU A 57 -17.49 4.02 -9.84
CA LEU A 57 -16.56 3.29 -10.72
C LEU A 57 -16.11 4.13 -11.92
N HIS A 58 -16.66 5.33 -12.11
CA HIS A 58 -16.34 6.21 -13.23
C HIS A 58 -14.85 6.57 -13.28
N HIS A 59 -14.22 6.78 -12.13
CA HIS A 59 -12.78 7.05 -12.08
C HIS A 59 -11.94 5.92 -12.72
N PHE A 60 -12.34 4.66 -12.53
CA PHE A 60 -11.69 3.52 -13.15
C PHE A 60 -11.99 3.46 -14.66
N THR A 61 -13.26 3.55 -15.05
CA THR A 61 -13.65 3.43 -16.46
C THR A 61 -13.10 4.58 -17.31
N ALA A 62 -13.14 5.82 -16.81
CA ALA A 62 -12.60 6.98 -17.50
C ALA A 62 -11.08 6.86 -17.72
N ARG A 63 -10.31 6.37 -16.74
CA ARG A 63 -8.86 6.16 -16.89
C ARG A 63 -8.50 5.11 -17.94
N LEU A 64 -9.37 4.12 -18.14
CA LEU A 64 -9.21 3.10 -19.17
C LEU A 64 -9.86 3.47 -20.51
N GLY A 65 -10.61 4.57 -20.58
CA GLY A 65 -11.38 4.92 -21.77
C GLY A 65 -12.53 3.95 -22.03
N ILE A 66 -13.21 3.46 -21.00
CA ILE A 66 -14.38 2.60 -21.17
C ILE A 66 -15.62 3.49 -21.07
N ASP A 67 -16.17 3.85 -22.22
CA ASP A 67 -17.29 4.80 -22.29
C ASP A 67 -18.63 4.13 -21.93
N GLU A 68 -18.83 2.87 -22.34
CA GLU A 68 -20.04 2.08 -22.06
C GLU A 68 -19.71 0.87 -21.17
N ALA A 69 -19.74 1.06 -19.85
CA ALA A 69 -19.53 -0.01 -18.88
C ALA A 69 -20.82 -0.33 -18.12
N GLN A 70 -21.18 -1.61 -18.04
CA GLN A 70 -22.10 -2.08 -17.00
C GLN A 70 -21.33 -2.17 -15.68
N THR A 71 -21.84 -1.50 -14.65
CA THR A 71 -21.19 -1.41 -13.34
C THR A 71 -22.03 -2.08 -12.27
N LEU A 72 -21.36 -2.73 -11.31
CA LEU A 72 -21.98 -3.33 -10.14
C LEU A 72 -21.09 -3.08 -8.94
N LEU A 73 -21.66 -2.48 -7.90
CA LEU A 73 -21.03 -2.31 -6.60
C LEU A 73 -21.72 -3.20 -5.58
N LEU A 74 -20.93 -3.99 -4.88
CA LEU A 74 -21.42 -4.87 -3.83
C LEU A 74 -20.95 -4.32 -2.48
N PRO A 75 -21.82 -4.26 -1.46
CA PRO A 75 -21.42 -3.80 -0.14
C PRO A 75 -20.40 -4.75 0.48
N SER A 76 -19.55 -4.21 1.37
CA SER A 76 -18.64 -5.03 2.16
C SER A 76 -19.43 -6.00 3.05
N PRO A 77 -19.02 -7.27 3.15
CA PRO A 77 -19.65 -8.22 4.07
C PRO A 77 -19.20 -8.03 5.54
N PHE A 78 -18.24 -7.13 5.81
CA PHE A 78 -17.64 -6.93 7.13
C PHE A 78 -18.38 -5.89 7.98
N ASP A 79 -18.51 -6.17 9.28
CA ASP A 79 -19.13 -5.27 10.25
C ASP A 79 -18.07 -4.34 10.88
N TYR A 80 -17.66 -3.33 10.13
CA TYR A 80 -16.64 -2.38 10.60
C TYR A 80 -17.05 -1.61 11.85
N GLN A 81 -18.35 -1.44 12.12
CA GLN A 81 -18.81 -0.69 13.30
C GLN A 81 -18.47 -1.42 14.60
N HIS A 82 -18.52 -2.75 14.59
CA HIS A 82 -18.22 -3.58 15.76
C HIS A 82 -16.84 -4.26 15.70
N GLN A 83 -16.22 -4.35 14.51
CA GLN A 83 -14.98 -5.09 14.30
C GLN A 83 -13.76 -4.20 13.98
N ALA A 84 -13.92 -2.87 13.92
CA ALA A 84 -12.81 -1.96 13.64
C ALA A 84 -12.87 -0.67 14.47
N LEU A 85 -11.69 -0.14 14.79
CA LEU A 85 -11.53 1.17 15.41
C LEU A 85 -10.58 2.01 14.56
N LEU A 86 -11.00 3.22 14.19
CA LEU A 86 -10.16 4.20 13.50
C LEU A 86 -9.60 5.22 14.50
N CYS A 87 -8.29 5.15 14.72
CA CYS A 87 -7.58 6.08 15.59
C CYS A 87 -6.72 7.04 14.76
N VAL A 88 -6.94 8.34 14.93
CA VAL A 88 -6.09 9.40 14.35
C VAL A 88 -5.36 10.11 15.48
N PRO A 89 -4.06 9.82 15.71
CA PRO A 89 -3.29 10.46 16.76
C PRO A 89 -3.20 11.97 16.55
N ARG A 90 -3.26 12.74 17.64
CA ARG A 90 -2.95 14.17 17.61
C ARG A 90 -1.44 14.39 17.70
N ASN A 91 -0.98 15.53 17.22
CA ASN A 91 0.43 15.96 17.32
C ASN A 91 1.41 15.03 16.59
N LEU A 92 1.02 14.50 15.43
CA LEU A 92 1.94 13.76 14.56
C LEU A 92 3.10 14.68 14.10
N PRO A 93 4.34 14.17 14.03
CA PRO A 93 5.46 14.95 13.53
C PRO A 93 5.28 15.22 12.03
N LEU A 94 5.85 16.33 11.56
CA LEU A 94 5.82 16.64 10.14
C LEU A 94 6.62 15.60 9.35
N PRO A 95 6.19 15.25 8.13
CA PRO A 95 7.01 14.44 7.23
C PRO A 95 8.40 15.06 7.08
N ASN A 96 9.44 14.24 7.18
CA ASN A 96 10.86 14.63 7.10
C ASN A 96 11.41 15.48 8.26
N GLN A 97 10.67 15.63 9.37
CA GLN A 97 11.23 16.26 10.57
C GLN A 97 12.34 15.38 11.18
N PRO A 98 13.50 15.95 11.56
CA PRO A 98 14.52 15.20 12.29
C PRO A 98 13.96 14.58 13.57
N GLY A 99 14.22 13.29 13.78
CA GLY A 99 13.72 12.56 14.95
C GLY A 99 12.25 12.13 14.88
N ALA A 100 11.57 12.32 13.74
CA ALA A 100 10.18 11.90 13.55
C ALA A 100 9.97 10.40 13.86
N ALA A 101 10.88 9.51 13.43
CA ALA A 101 10.80 8.09 13.72
C ALA A 101 10.83 7.78 15.23
N ARG A 102 11.70 8.44 15.99
CA ARG A 102 11.76 8.29 17.45
C ARG A 102 10.46 8.75 18.12
N HIS A 103 9.94 9.89 17.70
CA HIS A 103 8.69 10.43 18.25
C HIS A 103 7.49 9.52 17.93
N LEU A 104 7.38 9.05 16.68
CA LEU A 104 6.35 8.10 16.26
C LEU A 104 6.48 6.75 17.00
N ALA A 105 7.69 6.21 17.12
CA ALA A 105 7.91 4.96 17.84
C ALA A 105 7.49 5.07 19.31
N ALA A 106 7.85 6.17 19.99
CA ALA A 106 7.42 6.41 21.37
C ALA A 106 5.89 6.55 21.50
N MET A 107 5.25 7.20 20.54
CA MET A 107 3.80 7.37 20.50
C MET A 107 3.05 6.05 20.24
N LEU A 108 3.55 5.24 19.31
CA LEU A 108 2.88 4.01 18.85
C LEU A 108 3.21 2.80 19.72
N LYS A 109 4.36 2.78 20.39
CA LYS A 109 4.80 1.64 21.23
C LYS A 109 3.72 1.16 22.22
N PRO A 110 3.07 2.04 23.02
CA PRO A 110 2.05 1.58 23.97
C PRO A 110 0.85 0.92 23.30
N LEU A 111 0.49 1.35 22.08
CA LEU A 111 -0.61 0.76 21.31
C LEU A 111 -0.24 -0.62 20.79
N ILE A 112 1.00 -0.77 20.31
CA ILE A 112 1.50 -2.06 19.80
C ILE A 112 1.64 -3.06 20.95
N GLU A 113 2.16 -2.65 22.11
CA GLU A 113 2.27 -3.51 23.30
C GLU A 113 0.90 -3.88 23.87
N ALA A 114 -0.05 -2.95 23.91
CA ALA A 114 -1.43 -3.24 24.33
C ALA A 114 -2.15 -4.22 23.39
N ASN A 115 -1.69 -4.33 22.14
CA ASN A 115 -2.18 -5.30 21.17
C ASN A 115 -1.36 -6.60 21.13
N ASP A 116 -0.40 -6.80 22.05
CA ASP A 116 0.53 -7.94 22.05
C ASP A 116 1.21 -8.11 20.68
N GLY A 117 1.67 -6.99 20.10
CA GLY A 117 2.16 -6.96 18.73
C GLY A 117 1.02 -7.14 17.74
N ARG A 118 1.05 -8.24 16.96
CA ARG A 118 0.06 -8.56 15.90
C ARG A 118 -0.22 -7.37 14.99
N CYS A 119 0.82 -6.60 14.73
CA CYS A 119 0.69 -5.27 14.16
C CYS A 119 1.42 -5.24 12.82
N PHE A 120 0.72 -4.70 11.83
CA PHE A 120 1.29 -4.39 10.54
C PHE A 120 1.45 -2.88 10.41
N MET A 121 2.68 -2.42 10.25
CA MET A 121 3.01 -1.00 10.10
C MET A 121 3.44 -0.69 8.67
N LEU A 122 2.60 0.04 7.94
CA LEU A 122 2.85 0.47 6.57
C LEU A 122 3.45 1.88 6.53
N CYS A 123 4.63 1.98 5.92
CA CYS A 123 5.36 3.22 5.72
C CYS A 123 5.31 3.66 4.24
N THR A 124 5.31 4.96 3.98
CA THR A 124 5.41 5.51 2.61
C THR A 124 6.86 5.70 2.15
N SER A 125 7.83 5.43 3.03
CA SER A 125 9.27 5.62 2.77
C SER A 125 10.07 4.46 3.35
N HIS A 126 11.03 3.94 2.57
CA HIS A 126 11.98 2.94 3.02
C HIS A 126 12.92 3.47 4.13
N ALA A 127 13.23 4.77 4.13
CA ALA A 127 14.04 5.37 5.19
C ALA A 127 13.27 5.34 6.51
N MET A 128 12.03 5.84 6.52
CA MET A 128 11.17 5.80 7.71
C MET A 128 10.93 4.38 8.21
N MET A 129 10.73 3.43 7.30
CA MET A 129 10.55 2.01 7.62
C MET A 129 11.75 1.44 8.42
N ARG A 130 12.98 1.70 7.96
CA ARG A 130 14.20 1.24 8.66
C ARG A 130 14.37 1.94 10.00
N ASP A 131 14.23 3.26 10.03
CA ASP A 131 14.41 4.05 11.24
C ASP A 131 13.42 3.63 12.34
N LEU A 132 12.14 3.41 11.99
CA LEU A 132 11.14 2.92 12.93
C LEU A 132 11.45 1.51 13.44
N ALA A 133 11.84 0.59 12.56
CA ALA A 133 12.19 -0.77 12.95
C ALA A 133 13.37 -0.79 13.94
N GLU A 134 14.39 0.04 13.74
CA GLU A 134 15.48 0.21 14.69
C GLU A 134 15.00 0.74 16.04
N GLN A 135 14.13 1.76 16.06
CA GLN A 135 13.59 2.29 17.32
C GLN A 135 12.76 1.24 18.07
N PHE A 136 11.93 0.46 17.38
CA PHE A 136 11.14 -0.59 18.02
C PHE A 136 12.01 -1.74 18.56
N ARG A 137 13.00 -2.21 17.79
CA ARG A 137 13.96 -3.23 18.24
C ARG A 137 14.76 -2.79 19.47
N ALA A 138 15.07 -1.50 19.56
CA ALA A 138 15.80 -0.95 20.70
C ALA A 138 14.94 -0.78 21.96
N THR A 139 13.61 -0.74 21.84
CA THR A 139 12.72 -0.32 22.93
C THR A 139 11.65 -1.34 23.31
N MET A 140 11.41 -2.36 22.50
CA MET A 140 10.37 -3.38 22.70
C MET A 140 10.99 -4.78 22.80
N THR A 141 10.30 -5.70 23.48
CA THR A 141 10.66 -7.12 23.54
C THR A 141 9.97 -7.97 22.46
N LEU A 142 8.97 -7.40 21.77
CA LEU A 142 8.24 -8.07 20.70
C LEU A 142 9.13 -8.30 19.47
N PRO A 143 8.94 -9.40 18.72
CA PRO A 143 9.66 -9.63 17.47
C PRO A 143 9.34 -8.52 16.45
N VAL A 144 10.37 -7.87 15.90
CA VAL A 144 10.22 -6.85 14.86
C VAL A 144 10.75 -7.39 13.54
N LEU A 145 9.86 -7.62 12.59
CA LEU A 145 10.11 -8.10 11.24
C LEU A 145 10.15 -6.91 10.27
N LEU A 146 11.12 -6.89 9.35
CA LEU A 146 11.32 -5.77 8.44
C LEU A 146 11.37 -6.23 6.98
N GLN A 147 10.61 -5.54 6.12
CA GLN A 147 10.68 -5.78 4.68
C GLN A 147 12.11 -5.58 4.15
N GLY A 148 12.58 -6.55 3.36
CA GLY A 148 13.90 -6.54 2.74
C GLY A 148 14.93 -7.42 3.44
N GLU A 149 14.65 -7.91 4.65
CA GLU A 149 15.52 -8.87 5.35
C GLU A 149 15.39 -10.29 4.81
N THR A 150 14.18 -10.68 4.38
CA THR A 150 13.90 -11.96 3.72
C THR A 150 12.94 -11.77 2.55
N SER A 151 12.64 -12.86 1.83
CA SER A 151 11.57 -12.84 0.83
C SER A 151 10.20 -12.50 1.47
N LYS A 152 9.30 -11.89 0.70
CA LYS A 152 7.95 -11.52 1.15
C LYS A 152 7.17 -12.70 1.73
N GLY A 153 7.21 -13.85 1.06
CA GLY A 153 6.53 -15.06 1.52
C GLY A 153 7.06 -15.57 2.86
N GLN A 154 8.39 -15.61 3.03
CA GLN A 154 9.01 -16.02 4.29
C GLN A 154 8.71 -15.03 5.43
N LEU A 155 8.71 -13.73 5.13
CA LEU A 155 8.45 -12.70 6.13
C LEU A 155 7.01 -12.80 6.67
N LEU A 156 6.05 -13.07 5.78
CA LEU A 156 4.67 -13.34 6.17
C LEU A 156 4.53 -14.63 6.98
N GLN A 157 5.23 -15.70 6.58
CA GLN A 157 5.26 -16.94 7.35
C GLN A 157 5.83 -16.72 8.75
N GLN A 158 6.91 -15.95 8.89
CA GLN A 158 7.49 -15.58 10.18
C GLN A 158 6.50 -14.75 11.02
N PHE A 159 5.82 -13.78 10.41
CA PHE A 159 4.83 -12.95 11.10
C PHE A 159 3.69 -13.80 11.67
N VAL A 160 3.12 -14.68 10.85
CA VAL A 160 2.04 -15.60 11.26
C VAL A 160 2.54 -16.59 12.31
N SER A 161 3.75 -17.15 12.14
CA SER A 161 4.29 -18.14 13.07
C SER A 161 4.67 -17.55 14.43
N ALA A 162 5.12 -16.30 14.46
CA ALA A 162 5.47 -15.59 15.69
C ALA A 162 4.22 -15.27 16.52
N GLY A 163 3.08 -15.00 15.87
CA GLY A 163 1.79 -14.74 16.53
C GLY A 163 1.70 -13.43 17.32
N ASN A 164 2.82 -12.77 17.63
CA ASN A 164 2.89 -11.49 18.35
C ASN A 164 3.91 -10.52 17.73
N ALA A 165 4.29 -10.72 16.47
CA ALA A 165 5.27 -9.88 15.81
C ALA A 165 4.71 -8.50 15.41
N LEU A 166 5.60 -7.53 15.30
CA LEU A 166 5.40 -6.28 14.55
C LEU A 166 6.07 -6.44 13.18
N LEU A 167 5.32 -6.30 12.09
CA LEU A 167 5.86 -6.27 10.73
C LEU A 167 5.85 -4.84 10.19
N VAL A 168 7.05 -4.29 9.94
CA VAL A 168 7.25 -2.96 9.37
C VAL A 168 7.61 -3.10 7.89
N ALA A 169 6.79 -2.53 7.01
CA ALA A 169 6.97 -2.62 5.56
C ALA A 169 6.48 -1.35 4.85
N THR A 170 6.72 -1.23 3.54
CA THR A 170 6.11 -0.20 2.71
C THR A 170 4.76 -0.63 2.16
N SER A 171 3.98 0.34 1.67
CA SER A 171 2.65 0.10 1.08
C SER A 171 2.63 -0.97 -0.01
N SER A 172 3.68 -1.06 -0.84
CA SER A 172 3.79 -2.08 -1.90
C SER A 172 3.93 -3.52 -1.37
N PHE A 173 4.26 -3.71 -0.09
CA PHE A 173 4.31 -5.05 0.49
C PHE A 173 2.93 -5.68 0.62
N TRP A 174 1.89 -4.86 0.83
CA TRP A 174 0.55 -5.32 1.17
C TRP A 174 -0.25 -5.86 -0.02
N GLU A 175 0.12 -5.52 -1.25
CA GLU A 175 -0.60 -5.96 -2.45
C GLU A 175 -0.60 -7.51 -2.55
N GLY A 176 -1.79 -8.10 -2.56
CA GLY A 176 -1.98 -9.55 -2.68
C GLY A 176 -1.66 -10.37 -1.43
N VAL A 177 -1.69 -9.76 -0.24
CA VAL A 177 -1.52 -10.46 1.05
C VAL A 177 -2.88 -10.64 1.74
N ASP A 178 -3.21 -11.88 2.11
CA ASP A 178 -4.36 -12.22 2.97
C ASP A 178 -3.85 -12.89 4.25
N VAL A 179 -4.03 -12.22 5.41
CA VAL A 179 -3.68 -12.77 6.73
C VAL A 179 -4.97 -13.00 7.49
N ARG A 180 -5.33 -14.26 7.71
CA ARG A 180 -6.55 -14.63 8.43
C ARG A 180 -6.44 -14.36 9.93
N GLY A 181 -7.57 -13.98 10.52
CA GLY A 181 -7.75 -13.28 11.80
C GLY A 181 -7.30 -13.95 13.11
N ASP A 182 -6.34 -14.87 13.13
CA ASP A 182 -5.68 -15.23 14.40
C ASP A 182 -4.30 -14.56 14.52
N ALA A 183 -3.72 -14.16 13.39
CA ALA A 183 -2.43 -13.46 13.33
C ALA A 183 -2.53 -11.92 13.41
N ALA A 184 -3.74 -11.37 13.34
CA ALA A 184 -4.02 -9.93 13.46
C ALA A 184 -5.44 -9.69 13.97
N VAL A 185 -5.70 -9.90 15.27
CA VAL A 185 -6.97 -9.49 15.90
C VAL A 185 -6.72 -8.79 17.22
N ALA A 186 -7.43 -7.66 17.37
CA ALA A 186 -7.54 -6.84 18.56
C ALA A 186 -8.20 -7.64 19.70
N GLY A 187 -7.59 -7.56 20.88
CA GLY A 187 -8.02 -8.28 22.07
C GLY A 187 -9.49 -8.08 22.42
N ASP A 188 -10.15 -9.21 22.65
CA ASP A 188 -11.46 -9.34 23.26
C ASP A 188 -11.36 -8.86 24.72
N TYR A 189 -11.79 -7.63 25.01
CA TYR A 189 -11.91 -7.14 26.38
C TYR A 189 -13.27 -7.57 26.95
N ARG A 190 -13.25 -8.63 27.78
CA ARG A 190 -14.19 -8.79 28.88
C ARG A 190 -13.55 -8.34 30.18
#